data_AF-A0AAE9NKA8-F1
#
_entry.id   AF-A0AAE9NKA8-F1
#
_cell.length_a   1.000
_cell.length_b   1.000
_cell.length_c   1.000
_cell.angle_alpha   90.00
_cell.angle_beta   90.00
_cell.angle_gamma   90.00
#
_symmetry.space_group_name_H-M   'P 1'
#
loop_
_entity.id
_entity.type
_entity.pdbx_description
1 polymer ?
#
loop_
_entity_poly.entity_id
_entity_poly.type
_entity_poly.pdbx_seq_one_letter_code
_entity_poly.pdbx_strand_id
1 'polypeptide(L)'
;MIFVRSENIKSHHWLAKIARGDCGVEGTFGHLAIALLLAVIDHILAPYITDGSVSMGYLAIAAMIFYGIYVANIGMGFWRLTRKLSGEVKIFLLRILAAGCVIVGISAIFNGFIIVFALLVF
;
A
#
# COMPACT_ATOMS: atom_id res chain seq x y z
N MET A 1 10.64 -0.61 -33.40
CA MET A 1 10.70 -0.87 -31.94
C MET A 1 9.59 -1.86 -31.62
N ILE A 2 9.93 -3.14 -31.44
CA ILE A 2 8.95 -4.16 -31.10
C ILE A 2 8.54 -3.89 -29.65
N PHE A 3 7.31 -3.44 -29.43
CA PHE A 3 6.69 -3.52 -28.11
C PHE A 3 6.49 -5.00 -27.82
N VAL A 4 7.52 -5.65 -27.27
CA VAL A 4 7.35 -6.92 -26.58
C VAL A 4 6.48 -6.59 -25.38
N ARG A 5 5.16 -6.65 -25.57
CA ARG A 5 4.18 -6.78 -24.51
C ARG A 5 4.56 -8.08 -23.82
N SER A 6 5.39 -7.96 -22.78
CA SER A 6 5.77 -9.06 -21.90
C SER A 6 4.50 -9.87 -21.67
N GLU A 7 4.54 -11.09 -22.18
CA GLU A 7 3.43 -12.02 -22.06
C GLU A 7 3.07 -12.09 -20.59
N ASN A 8 1.78 -11.91 -20.40
CA ASN A 8 1.06 -11.85 -19.16
C ASN A 8 1.35 -13.12 -18.34
N ILE A 9 2.42 -13.13 -17.57
CA ILE A 9 2.49 -13.98 -16.38
C ILE A 9 1.40 -13.41 -15.48
N LYS A 10 0.18 -13.94 -15.64
CA LYS A 10 -0.95 -13.70 -14.73
C LYS A 10 -0.55 -14.30 -13.39
N SER A 11 0.29 -13.58 -12.65
CA SER A 11 0.58 -13.94 -11.28
C SER A 11 -0.77 -13.94 -10.54
N HIS A 12 -1.18 -15.09 -10.01
CA HIS A 12 -2.36 -15.19 -9.15
C HIS A 12 -2.22 -14.34 -7.86
N HIS A 13 -1.03 -13.77 -7.63
CA HIS A 13 -0.75 -12.85 -6.55
C HIS A 13 -1.58 -11.55 -6.68
N TRP A 14 -2.60 -11.45 -5.84
CA TRP A 14 -3.60 -10.38 -5.82
C TRP A 14 -2.98 -8.98 -5.65
N LEU A 15 -1.96 -8.82 -4.80
CA LEU A 15 -1.20 -7.57 -4.64
C LEU A 15 -0.56 -7.08 -5.95
N ALA A 16 -0.01 -8.00 -6.75
CA ALA A 16 0.60 -7.65 -8.04
C ALA A 16 -0.47 -7.21 -9.06
N LYS A 17 -1.68 -7.79 -8.98
CA LYS A 17 -2.83 -7.38 -9.80
C LYS A 17 -3.25 -5.93 -9.48
N ILE A 18 -3.27 -5.56 -8.21
CA ILE A 18 -3.54 -4.18 -7.77
C ILE A 18 -2.46 -3.24 -8.30
N ALA A 19 -1.18 -3.56 -8.05
CA ALA A 19 -0.05 -2.74 -8.46
C ALA A 19 0.03 -2.50 -9.97
N ARG A 20 -0.43 -3.47 -10.77
CA ARG A 20 -0.50 -3.36 -12.23
C ARG A 20 -1.67 -2.50 -12.73
N GLY A 21 -2.64 -2.19 -11.87
CA GLY A 21 -3.89 -1.52 -12.25
C GLY A 21 -4.82 -2.45 -13.04
N ASP A 22 -4.74 -3.75 -12.78
CA ASP A 22 -5.57 -4.79 -13.42
C ASP A 22 -6.91 -4.99 -12.70
N CYS A 23 -7.08 -4.37 -11.52
CA CYS A 23 -8.35 -4.34 -10.78
C CYS A 23 -9.35 -3.30 -11.31
N GLY A 24 -8.95 -2.45 -12.26
CA GLY A 24 -9.76 -1.33 -12.74
C GLY A 24 -9.92 -0.22 -11.70
N VAL A 25 -10.63 0.86 -12.05
CA VAL A 25 -10.82 2.03 -11.19
C VAL A 25 -11.60 1.64 -9.93
N GLU A 26 -12.81 1.10 -10.09
CA GLU A 26 -13.69 0.69 -8.98
C GLU A 26 -13.01 -0.29 -8.04
N GLY A 27 -12.35 -1.34 -8.57
CA GLY A 27 -11.64 -2.31 -7.75
C GLY A 27 -10.49 -1.69 -6.96
N THR A 28 -9.73 -0.78 -7.55
CA THR A 28 -8.60 -0.12 -6.86
C THR A 28 -9.09 0.86 -5.79
N PHE A 29 -10.21 1.56 -6.03
CA PHE A 29 -10.87 2.36 -4.99
C PHE A 29 -11.47 1.51 -3.86
N GLY A 30 -12.01 0.33 -4.17
CA GLY A 30 -12.43 -0.64 -3.15
C GLY A 30 -11.26 -1.09 -2.27
N HIS A 31 -10.10 -1.35 -2.87
CA HIS A 31 -8.87 -1.64 -2.12
C HIS A 31 -8.39 -0.46 -1.26
N LEU A 32 -8.56 0.78 -1.74
CA LEU A 32 -8.28 1.98 -0.94
C LEU A 32 -9.20 2.07 0.29
N ALA A 33 -10.50 1.78 0.14
CA ALA A 33 -11.42 1.75 1.29
C ALA A 33 -11.02 0.68 2.32
N ILE A 34 -10.61 -0.51 1.85
CA ILE A 34 -10.06 -1.56 2.72
C ILE A 34 -8.79 -1.08 3.41
N ALA A 35 -7.90 -0.37 2.70
CA ALA A 35 -6.69 0.18 3.32
C ALA A 35 -7.00 1.21 4.41
N LEU A 36 -8.03 2.05 4.22
CA LEU A 36 -8.48 2.97 5.28
C LEU A 36 -8.97 2.23 6.53
N LEU A 37 -9.66 1.09 6.37
CA LEU A 37 -10.04 0.24 7.50
C LEU A 37 -8.81 -0.36 8.19
N LEU A 38 -7.81 -0.82 7.41
CA LEU A 38 -6.53 -1.28 8.00
C LEU A 38 -5.83 -0.17 8.78
N ALA A 39 -5.87 1.08 8.31
CA ALA A 39 -5.27 2.20 9.04
C ALA A 39 -5.92 2.42 10.42
N VAL A 40 -7.24 2.22 10.53
CA VAL A 40 -7.95 2.26 11.82
C VAL A 40 -7.49 1.14 12.73
N ILE A 41 -7.32 -0.08 12.19
CA ILE A 41 -6.81 -1.23 12.93
C ILE A 41 -5.38 -0.96 13.43
N ASP A 42 -4.49 -0.49 12.56
CA ASP A 42 -3.12 -0.12 12.94
C ASP A 42 -3.08 0.93 14.04
N HIS A 43 -3.97 1.93 14.00
CA HIS A 43 -4.08 2.93 15.05
C HIS A 43 -4.50 2.34 16.40
N ILE A 44 -5.43 1.37 16.39
CA ILE A 44 -5.85 0.64 17.60
C ILE A 44 -4.73 -0.27 18.11
N LEU A 45 -3.90 -0.83 17.22
CA LEU A 45 -2.80 -1.71 17.59
C LEU A 45 -1.55 -0.97 18.09
N ALA A 46 -1.36 0.29 17.69
CA ALA A 46 -0.16 1.08 18.00
C ALA A 46 0.23 1.12 19.50
N PRO A 47 -0.70 1.26 20.47
CA PRO A 47 -0.34 1.26 21.90
C PRO A 47 0.36 -0.03 22.36
N TYR A 48 0.05 -1.17 21.73
CA TYR A 48 0.64 -2.45 22.12
C TYR A 48 2.13 -2.57 21.79
N ILE A 49 2.69 -1.65 21.01
CA ILE A 49 4.13 -1.57 20.74
C ILE A 49 4.91 -1.27 22.01
N THR A 50 4.31 -0.51 22.95
CA THR A 50 4.97 -0.05 24.18
C THR A 50 4.41 -0.64 25.47
N ASP A 51 3.32 -1.41 25.40
CA ASP A 51 2.63 -2.00 26.57
C ASP A 51 3.35 -3.21 27.21
N GLY A 52 4.57 -3.53 26.78
CA GLY A 52 5.36 -4.65 27.30
C GLY A 52 4.92 -6.04 26.81
N SER A 53 3.82 -6.14 26.05
CA SER A 53 3.42 -7.38 25.36
C SER A 53 4.23 -7.58 24.08
N VAL A 54 5.26 -8.41 24.16
CA VAL A 54 6.17 -8.70 23.04
C VAL A 54 5.41 -9.22 21.81
N SER A 55 4.46 -10.15 21.99
CA SER A 55 3.71 -10.74 20.88
C SER A 55 2.79 -9.73 20.19
N MET A 56 2.10 -8.88 20.96
CA MET A 56 1.22 -7.86 20.39
C MET A 56 2.00 -6.71 19.75
N GLY A 57 3.17 -6.35 20.30
CA GLY A 57 4.07 -5.38 19.69
C GLY A 57 4.58 -5.83 18.32
N TYR A 58 5.04 -7.08 18.19
CA TYR A 58 5.45 -7.62 16.89
C TYR A 58 4.28 -7.72 15.90
N LEU A 59 3.08 -8.08 16.37
CA LEU A 59 1.88 -8.10 15.54
C LEU A 59 1.55 -6.70 15.00
N ALA A 60 1.59 -5.66 15.85
CA ALA A 60 1.34 -4.28 15.46
C ALA A 60 2.36 -3.78 14.41
N ILE A 61 3.64 -4.12 14.59
CA ILE A 61 4.70 -3.79 13.62
C ILE A 61 4.47 -4.50 12.28
N ALA A 62 4.17 -5.81 12.32
CA ALA A 62 3.91 -6.58 11.11
C ALA A 62 2.68 -6.05 10.36
N ALA A 63 1.62 -5.68 11.07
CA ALA A 63 0.42 -5.06 10.52
C ALA A 63 0.76 -3.73 9.83
N MET A 64 1.54 -2.86 10.47
CA MET A 64 1.94 -1.57 9.89
C MET A 64 2.80 -1.72 8.63
N ILE A 65 3.75 -2.67 8.61
CA ILE A 65 4.56 -2.96 7.41
C ILE A 65 3.66 -3.50 6.29
N PHE A 66 2.76 -4.42 6.61
CA PHE A 66 1.82 -4.97 5.63
C PHE A 66 0.91 -3.89 5.06
N TYR A 67 0.35 -3.02 5.91
CA TYR A 67 -0.41 -1.84 5.51
C TYR A 67 0.40 -0.98 4.54
N GLY A 68 1.65 -0.68 4.89
CA GLY A 68 2.52 0.15 4.04
C GLY A 68 2.76 -0.46 2.66
N ILE A 69 3.06 -1.77 2.59
CA ILE A 69 3.20 -2.50 1.33
C ILE A 69 1.89 -2.43 0.54
N TYR A 70 0.76 -2.66 1.18
CA TYR A 70 -0.54 -2.69 0.54
C TYR A 70 -0.93 -1.34 -0.07
N VAL A 71 -0.80 -0.24 0.70
CA VAL A 71 -1.11 1.12 0.24
C VAL A 71 -0.17 1.55 -0.89
N ALA A 72 1.12 1.23 -0.82
CA ALA A 72 2.05 1.53 -1.90
C ALA A 72 1.67 0.83 -3.21
N ASN A 73 1.21 -0.43 -3.14
CA ASN A 73 0.70 -1.15 -4.31
C ASN A 73 -0.59 -0.55 -4.87
N ILE A 74 -1.51 -0.08 -4.03
CA ILE A 74 -2.69 0.69 -4.45
C ILE A 74 -2.28 1.96 -5.19
N GLY A 75 -1.32 2.72 -4.64
CA GLY A 75 -0.79 3.93 -5.26
C GLY A 75 -0.17 3.67 -6.64
N MET A 76 0.63 2.61 -6.77
CA MET A 76 1.14 2.17 -8.08
C MET A 76 0.00 1.78 -9.04
N GLY A 77 -1.03 1.11 -8.54
CA GLY A 77 -2.23 0.77 -9.31
C GLY A 77 -2.92 2.00 -9.88
N PHE A 78 -3.21 2.99 -9.03
CA PHE A 78 -3.77 4.28 -9.46
C PHE A 78 -2.88 4.99 -10.47
N TRP A 79 -1.56 5.03 -10.23
CA TRP A 79 -0.62 5.63 -11.17
C TRP A 79 -0.73 5.00 -12.56
N ARG A 80 -0.82 3.67 -12.65
CA ARG A 80 -0.95 2.98 -13.93
C ARG A 80 -2.32 3.17 -14.59
N LEU A 81 -3.38 3.28 -13.79
CA LEU A 81 -4.74 3.57 -14.27
C LEU A 81 -4.84 4.97 -14.89
N THR A 82 -4.04 5.95 -14.43
CA THR A 82 -4.01 7.29 -15.04
C THR A 82 -3.70 7.25 -16.54
N ARG A 83 -2.90 6.27 -16.98
CA ARG A 83 -2.53 6.10 -18.41
C ARG A 83 -3.67 5.53 -19.27
N LYS A 84 -4.74 5.02 -18.64
CA LYS A 84 -5.90 4.42 -19.31
C LYS A 84 -7.14 5.32 -19.29
N LEU A 85 -7.09 6.44 -18.57
CA LEU A 85 -8.21 7.37 -18.40
C LEU A 85 -8.15 8.52 -19.40
N SER A 86 -9.32 9.04 -19.77
CA SER A 86 -9.48 10.27 -20.54
C SER A 86 -9.91 11.43 -19.64
N GLY A 87 -9.28 12.60 -19.82
CA GLY A 87 -9.61 13.84 -19.13
C GLY A 87 -8.53 14.30 -18.16
N GLU A 88 -7.98 15.49 -18.41
CA GLU A 88 -6.82 16.04 -17.71
C GLU A 88 -7.03 16.17 -16.21
N VAL A 89 -8.18 16.68 -15.78
CA VAL A 89 -8.52 16.86 -14.36
C VAL A 89 -8.55 15.53 -13.61
N LYS A 90 -9.16 14.50 -14.20
CA LYS A 90 -9.24 13.15 -13.59
C LYS A 90 -7.87 12.52 -13.47
N ILE A 91 -7.04 12.66 -14.51
CA ILE A 91 -5.65 12.18 -14.51
C ILE A 91 -4.83 12.88 -13.43
N PHE A 92 -4.95 14.19 -13.32
CA PHE A 92 -4.23 14.99 -12.33
C PHE A 92 -4.60 14.58 -10.90
N LEU A 93 -5.89 14.54 -10.58
CA LEU A 93 -6.37 14.12 -9.26
C LEU A 93 -5.92 12.70 -8.91
N LEU A 94 -5.99 11.77 -9.87
CA LEU A 94 -5.60 10.39 -9.64
C LEU A 94 -4.09 10.24 -9.46
N ARG A 95 -3.27 11.08 -10.11
CA ARG A 95 -1.81 11.12 -9.88
C ARG A 95 -1.45 11.66 -8.50
N ILE A 96 -2.14 12.70 -8.03
CA ILE A 96 -1.96 13.21 -6.66
C ILE A 96 -2.30 12.11 -5.66
N LEU A 97 -3.46 11.46 -5.82
CA LEU A 97 -3.88 10.36 -4.94
C LEU A 97 -2.87 9.20 -4.97
N ALA A 98 -2.40 8.82 -6.16
CA ALA A 98 -1.39 7.79 -6.34
C ALA A 98 -0.09 8.13 -5.60
N ALA A 99 0.41 9.36 -5.77
CA ALA A 99 1.62 9.81 -5.08
C ALA A 99 1.44 9.82 -3.56
N GLY A 100 0.30 10.32 -3.07
CA GLY A 100 -0.04 10.29 -1.65
C GLY A 100 -0.04 8.88 -1.08
N CYS A 101 -0.67 7.92 -1.76
CA CYS A 101 -0.67 6.52 -1.35
C CYS A 101 0.75 5.93 -1.30
N VAL A 102 1.58 6.18 -2.33
CA VAL A 102 2.95 5.68 -2.35
C VAL A 102 3.78 6.27 -1.20
N ILE A 103 3.67 7.58 -0.94
CA ILE A 103 4.39 8.24 0.16
C ILE A 103 3.95 7.65 1.51
N VAL A 104 2.65 7.60 1.77
CA VAL A 104 2.10 7.03 3.03
C VAL A 104 2.55 5.58 3.21
N GLY A 105 2.45 4.77 2.15
CA GLY A 105 2.84 3.36 2.19
C GLY A 105 4.33 3.17 2.51
N ILE A 106 5.20 3.91 1.83
CA ILE A 106 6.65 3.88 2.08
C ILE A 106 6.97 4.36 3.50
N SER A 107 6.38 5.47 3.95
CA SER A 107 6.57 5.99 5.30
C SER A 107 6.17 4.97 6.37
N ALA A 108 5.05 4.26 6.20
CA ALA A 108 4.62 3.22 7.14
C ALA A 108 5.62 2.04 7.21
N ILE A 109 6.16 1.62 6.06
CA ILE A 109 7.19 0.57 6.01
C ILE A 109 8.45 1.01 6.78
N PHE A 110 8.95 2.22 6.51
CA PHE A 110 10.13 2.74 7.20
C PHE A 110 9.89 2.90 8.70
N ASN A 111 8.72 3.39 9.10
CA ASN A 111 8.36 3.50 10.51
C ASN A 111 8.37 2.13 11.18
N GLY A 112 7.84 1.10 10.52
CA GLY A 112 7.88 -0.28 11.02
C GLY A 112 9.30 -0.79 11.23
N PHE A 113 10.16 -0.60 10.25
CA PHE A 113 11.57 -0.99 10.40
C PHE A 113 12.29 -0.22 11.50
N ILE A 114 12.07 1.09 11.62
CA ILE A 114 12.66 1.91 12.69
C ILE A 114 12.26 1.36 14.06
N ILE A 115 11.00 0.99 14.25
CA ILE A 115 10.52 0.42 15.51
C ILE A 115 11.16 -0.94 15.78
N VAL A 116 11.31 -1.80 14.76
CA VAL A 116 12.05 -3.07 14.91
C VAL A 116 13.48 -2.83 15.37
N PHE A 117 14.20 -1.90 14.73
CA PHE A 117 15.56 -1.57 15.13
C PHE A 117 15.62 -0.99 16.54
N ALA A 118 14.68 -0.13 16.92
CA ALA A 118 14.60 0.40 18.28
C ALA A 118 14.44 -0.74 19.29
N LEU A 119 13.53 -1.69 19.05
CA LEU A 119 13.31 -2.83 19.96
C LEU A 119 14.47 -3.82 20.05
N LEU A 120 15.35 -3.89 19.04
CA LEU A 120 16.52 -4.77 19.06
C LEU A 120 17.75 -4.16 19.74
N VAL A 121 17.78 -2.83 19.89
CA VAL A 121 18.89 -2.10 20.51
C VAL A 121 18.71 -1.96 22.04
N PHE A 122 17.49 -2.16 22.55
CA PHE A 122 17.16 -2.23 23.98
C PHE A 122 17.04 -3.68 24.45
#